data_AF-A0AA51HES8-F1
#
_entry.id   AF-A0AA51HES8-F1
#
_cell.length_a   1.000
_cell.length_b   1.000
_cell.length_c   1.000
_cell.angle_alpha   90.00
_cell.angle_beta   90.00
_cell.angle_gamma   90.00
#
_symmetry.space_group_name_H-M   'P 1'
#
loop_
_entity.id
_entity.type
_entity.pdbx_description
1 polymer ?
#
loop_
_entity_poly.entity_id
_entity_poly.type
_entity_poly.pdbx_seq_one_letter_code
_entity_poly.pdbx_strand_id
1 'polypeptide(L)' 'MKRKIVSVIVITIIISAVIILYVSGIASQMFVSDINPIFLILIIGAALAIIGALIYTAIERIREIGEEDEDDISKY' A
#
# COMPACT_ATOMS: atom_id res chain seq x y z
N MET A 1 11.57 0.37 -18.52
CA MET A 1 10.44 -0.39 -17.95
C MET A 1 10.72 -1.04 -16.58
N LYS A 2 11.58 -2.07 -16.46
CA LYS A 2 11.79 -2.83 -15.20
C LYS A 2 12.12 -1.96 -13.99
N ARG A 3 12.98 -0.94 -14.15
CA ARG A 3 13.35 -0.02 -13.07
C ARG A 3 12.18 0.83 -12.56
N LYS A 4 11.26 1.27 -13.44
CA LYS A 4 10.06 2.03 -13.06
C LYS A 4 9.10 1.17 -12.25
N ILE A 5 8.79 -0.04 -12.74
CA ILE A 5 7.95 -1.03 -12.04
C ILE A 5 8.55 -1.41 -10.69
N VAL A 6 9.87 -1.70 -10.64
CA VAL A 6 10.57 -1.98 -9.39
C VAL A 6 10.47 -0.81 -8.42
N SER A 7 10.57 0.43 -8.89
CA SER A 7 10.42 1.61 -8.03
C SER A 7 9.02 1.71 -7.43
N VAL A 8 7.97 1.46 -8.24
CA VAL A 8 6.58 1.43 -7.77
C VAL A 8 6.36 0.32 -6.72
N ILE A 9 6.90 -0.87 -6.94
CA ILE A 9 6.78 -1.98 -5.99
C ILE A 9 7.53 -1.66 -4.68
N VAL A 10 8.76 -1.15 -4.78
CA VAL A 10 9.59 -0.82 -3.61
C VAL A 10 8.91 0.25 -2.75
N ILE A 11 8.38 1.32 -3.37
CA ILE A 11 7.74 2.39 -2.61
C ILE A 11 6.44 1.91 -1.95
N THR A 12 5.66 1.09 -2.64
CA THR A 12 4.44 0.47 -2.07
C THR A 12 4.78 -0.41 -0.87
N ILE A 13 5.85 -1.21 -0.94
CA ILE A 13 6.30 -2.04 0.18
C ILE A 13 6.77 -1.18 1.36
N ILE A 14 7.59 -0.15 1.11
CA ILE A 14 8.09 0.74 2.17
C ILE A 14 6.94 1.44 2.88
N ILE A 15 6.00 2.03 2.13
CA ILE A 15 4.87 2.74 2.72
C ILE A 15 3.96 1.77 3.48
N SER A 16 3.68 0.58 2.93
CA SER A 16 2.91 -0.44 3.63
C SER A 16 3.58 -0.87 4.93
N ALA A 17 4.90 -1.06 4.93
CA ALA A 17 5.67 -1.39 6.13
C ALA A 17 5.60 -0.28 7.18
N VAL A 18 5.69 0.98 6.78
CA VAL A 18 5.54 2.13 7.69
C VAL A 18 4.15 2.15 8.32
N ILE A 19 3.09 1.94 7.53
CA ILE A 19 1.71 1.89 8.05
C ILE A 19 1.56 0.74 9.06
N ILE A 20 2.07 -0.45 8.72
CA ILE A 20 2.02 -1.62 9.60
C ILE A 20 2.74 -1.32 10.92
N LEU A 21 3.97 -0.83 10.86
CA LEU A 21 4.76 -0.50 12.06
C LEU A 21 4.07 0.55 12.93
N TYR A 22 3.50 1.58 12.31
CA TYR A 22 2.79 2.64 13.02
C TYR A 22 1.54 2.09 13.73
N VAL A 23 0.74 1.30 13.03
CA VAL A 23 -0.48 0.69 13.58
C VAL A 23 -0.14 -0.34 14.65
N SER A 24 0.93 -1.13 14.49
CA SER A 24 1.43 -2.04 15.52
C SER A 24 1.85 -1.29 16.79
N GLY A 25 2.48 -0.13 16.66
CA GLY A 25 2.85 0.73 17.80
C GLY A 25 1.64 1.31 18.54
N ILE A 26 0.57 1.66 17.81
CA ILE A 26 -0.69 2.07 18.44
C ILE A 26 -1.35 0.88 19.12
N ALA A 27 -1.45 -0.25 18.42
CA ALA A 27 -2.08 -1.47 18.92
C ALA A 27 -1.43 -1.95 20.22
N SER A 28 -0.09 -1.94 20.31
CA SER A 28 0.61 -2.36 21.53
C SER A 28 0.23 -1.53 22.75
N GLN A 29 0.10 -0.20 22.61
CA GLN A 29 -0.32 0.68 23.71
C GLN A 29 -1.78 0.47 24.10
N MET A 30 -2.64 0.14 23.14
CA MET A 30 -4.05 -0.18 23.38
C MET A 30 -4.26 -1.52 24.06
N PHE A 31 -3.32 -2.47 23.99
CA PHE A 31 -3.39 -3.71 24.76
C PHE A 31 -3.02 -3.53 26.24
N VAL A 32 -2.21 -2.51 26.55
CA VAL A 32 -1.78 -2.19 27.92
C VAL A 32 -2.76 -1.24 28.62
N SER A 33 -3.39 -0.37 27.85
CA SER A 33 -4.42 0.55 28.33
C SER A 33 -5.78 -0.15 28.22
N ASP A 34 -6.68 -0.05 29.22
CA ASP A 34 -8.04 -0.64 29.17
C ASP A 34 -8.98 0.06 28.15
N ILE A 35 -8.52 0.23 26.92
CA ILE A 35 -9.23 0.84 25.82
C ILE A 35 -10.18 -0.18 25.21
N ASN A 36 -11.40 0.27 24.86
CA ASN A 36 -12.39 -0.60 24.25
C ASN A 36 -11.85 -1.23 22.94
N PRO A 37 -11.90 -2.57 22.80
CA PRO A 37 -11.34 -3.28 21.64
C PRO A 37 -11.96 -2.91 20.29
N ILE A 38 -13.16 -2.28 20.27
CA ILE A 38 -13.76 -1.74 19.04
C ILE A 38 -12.82 -0.74 18.35
N PHE A 39 -12.12 0.09 19.10
CA PHE A 39 -11.20 1.07 18.52
C PHE A 39 -10.03 0.40 17.79
N LEU A 40 -9.54 -0.73 18.32
CA LEU A 40 -8.46 -1.51 17.70
C LEU A 40 -8.92 -2.06 16.34
N ILE A 41 -10.14 -2.63 16.29
CA ILE A 41 -10.73 -3.16 15.07
C ILE A 41 -10.88 -2.05 14.01
N LEU A 42 -11.35 -0.87 14.41
CA LEU A 42 -11.51 0.27 13.51
C LEU A 42 -10.18 0.75 12.95
N ILE A 43 -9.14 0.87 13.79
CA ILE A 43 -7.80 1.31 13.36
C ILE A 43 -7.16 0.30 12.41
N ILE A 44 -7.22 -0.99 12.74
CA ILE A 44 -6.69 -2.07 11.88
C ILE A 44 -7.46 -2.10 10.55
N GLY A 45 -8.79 -2.00 10.59
CA GLY A 45 -9.63 -1.96 9.39
C GLY A 45 -9.29 -0.77 8.49
N ALA A 46 -9.12 0.42 9.07
CA ALA A 46 -8.71 1.62 8.34
C ALA A 46 -7.31 1.45 7.71
N ALA A 47 -6.35 0.89 8.45
CA ALA A 47 -5.01 0.63 7.94
C ALA A 47 -5.02 -0.34 6.76
N LEU A 48 -5.79 -1.43 6.85
CA LEU A 48 -5.95 -2.39 5.76
C LEU A 48 -6.62 -1.77 4.55
N ALA A 49 -7.62 -0.90 4.73
CA ALA A 49 -8.24 -0.18 3.63
C ALA A 49 -7.24 0.74 2.91
N ILE A 50 -6.39 1.47 3.65
CA ILE A 50 -5.35 2.33 3.07
C ILE A 50 -4.31 1.51 2.32
N ILE A 51 -3.83 0.41 2.89
CA ILE A 51 -2.88 -0.49 2.22
C ILE A 51 -3.51 -1.10 0.96
N GLY A 52 -4.78 -1.52 1.03
CA GLY A 52 -5.51 -2.04 -0.12
C GLY A 52 -5.63 -1.01 -1.25
N ALA A 53 -5.99 0.23 -0.92
CA ALA A 53 -6.04 1.33 -1.87
C ALA A 53 -4.66 1.60 -2.50
N LEU A 54 -3.60 1.63 -1.69
CA LEU A 54 -2.22 1.81 -2.15
C LEU A 54 -1.80 0.71 -3.14
N ILE A 55 -2.11 -0.56 -2.83
CA ILE A 55 -1.82 -1.70 -3.71
C ILE A 55 -2.61 -1.59 -5.01
N TYR A 56 -3.89 -1.23 -4.95
CA TYR A 56 -4.73 -1.04 -6.13
C TYR A 56 -4.14 0.03 -7.06
N THR A 57 -3.80 1.20 -6.53
CA THR A 57 -3.16 2.28 -7.30
C THR A 57 -1.81 1.84 -7.87
N ALA A 58 -1.02 1.06 -7.14
CA ALA A 58 0.25 0.54 -7.64
C ALA A 58 0.05 -0.43 -8.82
N ILE A 59 -0.98 -1.28 -8.78
CA ILE A 59 -1.33 -2.19 -9.89
C ILE A 59 -1.75 -1.39 -11.12
N GLU A 60 -2.63 -0.40 -10.95
CA GLU A 60 -3.08 0.47 -12.04
C GLU A 60 -1.89 1.19 -12.69
N ARG A 61 -0.98 1.74 -11.87
CA ARG A 61 0.22 2.40 -12.36
C ARG A 61 1.18 1.47 -13.11
N ILE A 62 1.31 0.23 -12.66
CA ILE A 62 2.13 -0.79 -13.36
C ILE A 62 1.51 -1.13 -14.72
N ARG A 63 0.18 -1.19 -14.82
CA ARG A 63 -0.53 -1.42 -16.09
C ARG A 63 -0.31 -0.27 -17.06
N GLU A 64 -0.46 0.97 -16.62
CA GLU A 64 -0.19 2.16 -17.44
C GLU A 64 1.23 2.18 -18.00
N ILE A 65 2.24 1.84 -17.17
CA ILE A 65 3.64 1.77 -17.60
C ILE A 65 3.86 0.67 -18.65
N GLY A 66 3.04 -0.39 -18.65
CA GLY A 66 3.09 -1.45 -19.64
C GLY A 66 2.37 -1.10 -20.94
N GLU A 67 1.22 -0.42 -20.87
CA GLU A 67 0.42 -0.02 -22.03
C GLU A 67 1.07 1.12 -22.84
N GLU A 68 1.83 2.04 -22.21
CA GLU A 68 2.61 3.09 -22.90
C GLU A 68 3.59 2.53 -23.95
N ASP A 69 4.10 1.29 -23.80
CA ASP A 69 5.08 0.70 -24.72
C ASP A 69 4.41 -0.11 -25.88
N GLU A 70 3.17 -0.59 -25.74
CA GLU A 70 2.47 -1.32 -26.83
C GLU A 70 1.98 -0.37 -27.94
N ASP A 71 1.59 0.86 -27.58
CA ASP A 71 1.02 1.82 -28.53
C ASP A 71 2.11 2.49 -29.40
N ASP A 72 3.33 2.66 -28.87
CA ASP A 72 4.45 3.30 -29.60
C ASP A 72 5.16 2.36 -30.59
N ILE A 73 5.19 1.05 -30.35
CA ILE A 73 5.85 0.08 -31.26
C ILE A 73 4.95 -0.30 -32.43
N SER A 74 3.62 -0.25 -32.29
CA SER A 74 2.68 -0.54 -33.39
C SER A 74 2.62 0.55 -34.47
N LYS A 75 3.24 1.71 -34.20
CA LYS A 75 3.20 2.91 -35.04
C LYS A 75 4.36 3.05 -36.04
N TYR A 76 5.27 2.08 -36.09
CA TYR A 76 6.38 1.99 -37.04
C TYR A 76 6.59 0.55 -37.51
#